data_AF-A0A965AG33-F1
#
_entry.id   AF-A0A965AG33-F1
#
_cell.length_a   1.000
_cell.length_b   1.000
_cell.length_c   1.000
_cell.angle_alpha   90.00
_cell.angle_beta   90.00
_cell.angle_gamma   90.00
#
_symmetry.space_group_name_H-M   'P 1'
#
loop_
_entity.id
_entity.type
_entity.pdbx_description
1 polymer ?
#
loop_
_entity_poly.entity_id
_entity_poly.type
_entity_poly.pdbx_seq_one_letter_code
_entity_poly.pdbx_strand_id
1 'polypeptide(L)'
;MVYFAKWKMILVAVVALMGISFAFPNVLSEEDAASLPSWLPNQQMNLGLDLQGGSHLLLEVDVASVLAQRREALVDSIRDGLRRGSPRIGYRRLGVRNECVGFDLRRDEDREQADEVLRNLEPNTFEPLFDVSTDGLSYTVCNT
;
A
#
# COMPACT_ATOMS: atom_id res chain seq x y z
N MET A 1 -35.97 29.73 52.51
CA MET A 1 -35.18 30.61 51.62
C MET A 1 -33.72 30.47 52.00
N VAL A 2 -32.90 29.84 51.15
CA VAL A 2 -31.48 29.65 51.45
C VAL A 2 -30.76 30.98 51.23
N TYR A 3 -30.38 31.65 52.32
CA TYR A 3 -29.61 32.89 52.27
C TYR A 3 -28.13 32.55 52.06
N PHE A 4 -27.62 32.77 50.86
CA PHE A 4 -26.21 32.60 50.55
C PHE A 4 -25.44 33.90 50.78
N ALA A 5 -24.30 33.82 51.48
CA ALA A 5 -23.41 34.97 51.67
C ALA A 5 -22.90 35.45 50.30
N LYS A 6 -23.04 36.76 50.03
CA LYS A 6 -22.68 37.37 48.73
C LYS A 6 -21.25 37.09 48.31
N TRP A 7 -20.32 36.97 49.25
CA TRP A 7 -18.91 36.64 48.98
C TRP A 7 -18.74 35.25 48.34
N LYS A 8 -19.53 34.26 48.78
CA LYS A 8 -19.49 32.90 48.21
C LYS A 8 -20.00 32.91 46.77
N MET A 9 -21.04 33.70 46.49
CA MET A 9 -21.55 33.88 45.13
C MET A 9 -20.51 34.54 44.22
N ILE A 10 -19.80 35.56 44.71
CA ILE A 10 -18.71 36.20 43.96
C ILE A 10 -17.60 35.20 43.68
N LEU A 11 -17.16 34.41 44.68
CA LEU A 11 -16.13 33.40 44.51
C LEU A 11 -16.53 32.35 43.46
N VAL A 12 -17.76 31.84 43.52
CA VAL A 12 -18.28 30.87 42.55
C VAL A 12 -18.34 31.48 41.14
N ALA A 13 -18.79 32.73 41.02
CA ALA A 13 -18.84 33.42 39.73
C ALA A 13 -17.44 33.62 39.13
N VAL A 14 -16.44 34.00 39.94
CA VAL A 14 -15.06 34.16 39.48
C VAL A 14 -14.49 32.83 38.99
N VAL A 15 -14.64 31.74 39.75
CA VAL A 15 -14.13 30.41 39.35
C VAL A 15 -14.81 29.94 38.05
N ALA A 16 -16.13 30.13 37.93
CA ALA A 16 -16.85 29.77 36.72
C ALA A 16 -16.36 30.57 35.49
N LEU A 17 -16.18 31.88 35.64
CA LEU A 17 -15.71 32.77 34.56
C LEU A 17 -14.27 32.43 34.15
N MET A 18 -13.42 32.07 35.12
CA MET A 18 -12.07 31.60 34.86
C MET A 18 -12.08 30.30 34.07
N GLY A 19 -12.91 29.32 34.45
CA GLY A 19 -13.07 28.06 33.72
C GLY A 19 -13.54 28.25 32.27
N ILE A 20 -14.51 29.15 32.04
CA ILE A 20 -14.97 29.49 30.69
C ILE A 20 -13.84 30.12 29.86
N SER A 21 -13.05 31.02 30.45
CA SER A 21 -11.92 31.67 29.75
C SER A 21 -10.85 30.67 29.33
N PHE A 22 -10.57 29.64 30.14
CA PHE A 22 -9.63 28.57 29.79
C PHE A 22 -10.19 27.57 28.76
N ALA A 23 -11.51 27.36 28.73
CA ALA A 23 -12.15 26.49 27.75
C ALA A 23 -12.36 27.17 26.38
N PHE A 24 -12.50 28.50 26.36
CA PHE A 24 -12.72 29.32 25.16
C PHE A 24 -11.81 29.02 23.96
N PRO A 25 -10.47 28.89 24.10
CA PRO A 25 -9.58 28.61 22.97
C PRO A 25 -9.89 27.28 22.27
N ASN A 26 -10.48 26.28 22.94
CA ASN A 26 -10.81 24.97 22.36
C ASN A 26 -12.00 25.01 21.38
N VAL A 27 -12.78 26.09 21.38
CA VAL A 27 -13.94 26.28 20.47
C VAL A 27 -13.53 26.99 19.19
N LEU A 28 -12.39 27.68 19.20
CA LEU A 28 -11.84 28.42 18.06
C LEU A 28 -10.99 27.49 17.17
N SER A 29 -10.84 27.84 15.89
CA SER A 29 -9.87 27.19 15.02
C SER A 29 -8.43 27.60 15.40
N GLU A 30 -7.44 26.75 15.09
CA GLU A 30 -6.03 26.97 15.48
C GLU A 30 -5.50 28.35 15.03
N GLU A 31 -5.95 28.83 13.87
CA GLU A 31 -5.57 30.14 13.30
C GLU A 31 -6.12 31.31 14.12
N ASP A 32 -7.38 31.22 14.55
CA ASP A 32 -8.05 32.26 15.34
C ASP A 32 -7.57 32.26 16.78
N ALA A 33 -7.28 31.09 17.35
CA ALA A 33 -6.65 30.98 18.65
C ALA A 33 -5.27 31.67 18.60
N ALA A 34 -4.42 31.35 17.63
CA ALA A 34 -3.09 31.96 17.48
C ALA A 34 -3.11 33.51 17.46
N SER A 35 -4.20 34.12 17.00
CA SER A 35 -4.41 35.57 16.97
C SER A 35 -4.84 36.21 18.30
N LEU A 36 -5.12 35.39 19.34
CA LEU A 36 -5.52 35.89 20.66
C LEU A 36 -4.37 36.62 21.35
N PRO A 37 -4.66 37.74 22.05
CA PRO A 37 -3.64 38.51 22.75
C PRO A 37 -3.02 37.69 23.88
N SER A 38 -1.73 37.94 24.17
CA SER A 38 -0.87 37.11 25.04
C SER A 38 -1.32 36.95 26.50
N TRP A 39 -2.35 37.69 26.93
CA TRP A 39 -2.93 37.61 28.27
C TRP A 39 -4.06 36.57 28.38
N LEU A 40 -4.55 36.03 27.25
CA LEU A 40 -5.60 35.02 27.20
C LEU A 40 -4.97 33.65 26.89
N PRO A 41 -5.39 32.56 27.56
CA PRO A 41 -4.85 31.23 27.28
C PRO A 41 -5.11 30.85 25.82
N ASN A 42 -4.02 30.67 25.07
CA ASN A 42 -4.03 30.35 23.64
C ASN A 42 -3.72 28.86 23.37
N GLN A 43 -3.56 28.06 24.42
CA GLN A 43 -3.26 26.64 24.26
C GLN A 43 -4.56 25.86 24.09
N GLN A 44 -4.80 25.41 22.86
CA GLN A 44 -5.78 24.36 22.60
C GLN A 44 -5.28 23.03 23.16
N MET A 45 -6.20 22.19 23.60
CA MET A 45 -5.88 20.87 24.09
C MET A 45 -5.46 19.98 22.91
N ASN A 46 -4.30 19.33 23.01
CA ASN A 46 -3.85 18.37 22.00
C ASN A 46 -4.90 17.26 21.86
N LEU A 47 -5.57 17.22 20.72
CA LEU A 47 -6.52 16.16 20.39
C LEU A 47 -5.77 14.83 20.30
N GLY A 48 -6.31 13.78 20.92
CA GLY A 48 -5.75 12.43 20.77
C GLY A 48 -5.93 11.91 19.34
N LEU A 49 -5.17 10.88 18.98
CA LEU A 49 -5.18 10.24 17.65
C LEU A 49 -6.59 9.86 17.15
N ASP A 50 -7.47 9.43 18.07
CA ASP A 50 -8.86 9.06 17.78
C ASP A 50 -9.73 10.27 17.36
N LEU A 51 -9.44 11.45 17.93
CA LEU A 51 -10.14 12.71 17.61
C LEU A 51 -9.50 13.47 16.45
N GLN A 52 -8.25 13.17 16.10
CA GLN A 52 -7.55 13.72 14.94
C GLN A 52 -7.86 12.98 13.63
N GLY A 53 -8.60 11.85 13.68
CA GLY A 53 -9.20 11.23 12.50
C GLY A 53 -8.23 10.74 11.44
N GLY A 54 -7.06 10.23 11.83
CA GLY A 54 -6.01 9.82 10.89
C GLY A 54 -5.35 8.50 11.26
N SER A 55 -6.03 7.36 11.05
CA SER A 55 -5.35 6.05 11.11
C SER A 55 -4.45 5.90 9.88
N HIS A 56 -3.20 6.35 9.97
CA HIS A 56 -2.17 6.00 9.00
C HIS A 56 -1.75 4.53 9.21
N LEU A 57 -2.42 3.62 8.50
CA LEU A 57 -2.00 2.23 8.41
C LEU A 57 -0.73 2.17 7.54
N LEU A 58 0.44 2.16 8.18
CA LEU A 58 1.70 1.78 7.55
C LEU A 58 1.69 0.27 7.32
N LEU A 59 1.22 -0.14 6.15
CA LEU A 59 1.37 -1.51 5.65
C LEU A 59 2.76 -1.65 5.05
N GLU A 60 3.68 -2.19 5.82
CA GLU A 60 4.98 -2.63 5.30
C GLU A 60 4.79 -3.93 4.53
N VAL A 61 4.57 -3.80 3.22
CA VAL A 61 4.52 -4.93 2.29
C VAL A 61 5.95 -5.26 1.89
N ASP A 62 6.42 -6.47 2.18
CA ASP A 62 7.68 -7.00 1.65
C ASP A 62 7.52 -7.26 0.15
N VAL A 63 7.83 -6.25 -0.65
CA VAL A 63 7.75 -6.29 -2.12
C VAL A 63 8.64 -7.40 -2.70
N ALA A 64 9.75 -7.72 -2.05
CA ALA A 64 10.66 -8.76 -2.53
C ALA A 64 10.01 -10.15 -2.43
N SER A 65 9.29 -10.43 -1.34
CA SER A 65 8.55 -11.68 -1.18
C SER A 65 7.44 -11.85 -2.23
N VAL A 66 6.71 -10.78 -2.53
CA VAL A 66 5.63 -10.77 -3.52
C VAL A 66 6.19 -10.99 -4.93
N LEU A 67 7.30 -10.33 -5.27
CA LEU A 67 7.97 -10.53 -6.56
C LEU A 67 8.50 -11.95 -6.71
N ALA A 68 9.08 -12.54 -5.67
CA ALA A 68 9.52 -13.93 -5.69
C ALA A 68 8.34 -14.90 -5.92
N GLN A 69 7.24 -14.72 -5.20
CA GLN A 69 6.04 -15.54 -5.36
C GLN A 69 5.43 -15.40 -6.77
N ARG A 70 5.43 -14.19 -7.33
CA ARG A 70 4.93 -13.94 -8.68
C ARG A 70 5.77 -14.62 -9.76
N ARG A 71 7.11 -14.65 -9.60
CA ARG A 71 8.00 -15.38 -10.53
C ARG A 71 7.77 -16.89 -10.50
N GLU A 72 7.55 -17.45 -9.31
CA GLU A 72 7.26 -18.88 -9.18
C GLU A 72 5.88 -19.24 -9.79
N ALA A 73 4.86 -18.42 -9.52
CA ALA A 73 3.55 -18.58 -10.15
C ALA A 73 3.62 -18.48 -11.69
N LEU A 74 4.53 -17.65 -12.21
CA LEU A 74 4.76 -17.56 -13.64
C LEU A 74 5.42 -18.83 -14.20
N VAL A 75 6.42 -19.38 -13.52
CA VAL A 75 7.03 -20.66 -13.89
C VAL A 75 5.97 -21.76 -14.00
N ASP A 76 5.06 -21.84 -13.04
CA ASP A 76 3.97 -22.82 -13.05
C ASP A 76 2.97 -22.58 -14.17
N SER A 77 2.64 -21.31 -14.45
CA SER A 77 1.74 -20.95 -15.55
C SER A 77 2.32 -21.34 -16.92
N ILE A 78 3.62 -21.08 -17.15
CA ILE A 78 4.34 -21.48 -18.36
C ILE A 78 4.41 -23.01 -18.45
N ARG A 79 4.75 -23.69 -17.35
CA ARG A 79 4.78 -25.17 -17.25
C ARG A 79 3.44 -25.77 -17.67
N ASP A 80 2.35 -25.23 -17.15
CA ASP A 80 1.01 -25.71 -17.43
C ASP A 80 0.57 -25.40 -18.85
N GLY A 81 0.91 -24.23 -19.40
CA GLY A 81 0.66 -23.89 -20.79
C GLY A 81 1.35 -24.86 -21.75
N LEU A 82 2.66 -25.06 -21.57
CA LEU A 82 3.47 -25.94 -22.43
C LEU A 82 3.07 -27.42 -22.32
N ARG A 83 2.53 -27.85 -21.16
CA ARG A 83 2.10 -29.23 -20.93
C ARG A 83 0.65 -29.51 -21.39
N ARG A 84 -0.24 -28.51 -21.28
CA ARG A 84 -1.64 -28.61 -21.72
C ARG A 84 -1.82 -28.32 -23.21
N GLY A 85 -0.87 -27.61 -23.83
CA GLY A 85 -0.77 -27.49 -25.28
C GLY A 85 -0.80 -28.87 -25.95
N SER A 86 -1.57 -28.98 -27.03
CA SER A 86 -1.66 -30.18 -27.86
C SER A 86 -1.12 -29.79 -29.24
N PRO A 87 0.06 -30.26 -29.68
CA PRO A 87 1.01 -31.22 -29.08
C PRO A 87 1.70 -30.78 -27.78
N ARG A 88 2.14 -31.76 -26.96
CA ARG A 88 2.94 -31.49 -25.75
C ARG A 88 4.32 -30.97 -26.15
N ILE A 89 4.65 -29.75 -25.72
CA ILE A 89 5.93 -29.12 -26.01
C ILE A 89 6.97 -29.57 -24.99
N GLY A 90 8.08 -30.13 -25.48
CA GLY A 90 9.19 -30.54 -24.63
C GLY A 90 10.07 -29.34 -24.28
N TYR A 91 10.22 -29.04 -22.98
CA TYR A 91 11.11 -27.98 -22.50
C TYR A 91 12.22 -28.51 -21.58
N ARG A 92 13.28 -27.71 -21.43
CA ARG A 92 14.40 -27.95 -20.52
C ARG A 92 14.65 -26.69 -19.70
N ARG A 93 15.23 -26.89 -18.51
CA ARG A 93 15.75 -25.82 -17.64
C ARG A 93 14.74 -24.72 -17.25
N LEU A 94 13.43 -25.02 -17.27
CA LEU A 94 12.38 -24.11 -16.82
C LEU A 94 12.55 -23.77 -15.32
N GLY A 95 12.75 -22.50 -15.01
CA GLY A 95 12.84 -21.99 -13.65
C GLY A 95 13.29 -20.53 -13.58
N VAL A 96 13.40 -20.01 -12.36
CA VAL A 96 13.87 -18.64 -12.09
C VAL A 96 15.41 -18.62 -12.07
N ARG A 97 16.02 -17.71 -12.84
CA ARG A 97 17.47 -17.45 -12.89
C ARG A 97 17.70 -15.94 -12.96
N ASN A 98 18.52 -15.40 -12.06
CA ASN A 98 18.86 -13.97 -12.03
C ASN A 98 17.62 -13.06 -12.09
N GLU A 99 16.60 -13.37 -11.28
CA GLU A 99 15.32 -12.64 -11.25
C GLU A 99 14.47 -12.71 -12.54
N CYS A 100 14.89 -13.50 -13.52
CA CYS A 100 14.17 -13.77 -14.75
C CYS A 100 13.62 -15.20 -14.76
N VAL A 101 12.50 -15.43 -15.44
CA VAL A 101 11.97 -16.76 -15.70
C VAL A 101 12.41 -17.18 -17.09
N GLY A 102 13.06 -18.33 -17.23
CA GLY A 102 13.51 -18.79 -18.54
C GLY A 102 13.37 -20.29 -18.74
N PHE A 103 13.23 -20.70 -20.01
CA PHE A 103 13.20 -22.09 -20.42
C PHE A 103 13.77 -22.26 -21.82
N ASP A 104 14.25 -23.48 -22.12
CA ASP A 104 14.68 -23.82 -23.47
C ASP A 104 13.77 -24.86 -24.09
N LEU A 105 13.44 -24.66 -25.36
CA LEU A 105 12.74 -25.66 -26.15
C LEU A 105 13.65 -26.84 -26.49
N ARG A 106 13.06 -28.03 -26.54
CA ARG A 106 13.75 -29.27 -26.93
C ARG A 106 13.88 -29.39 -28.46
N ARG A 107 12.90 -28.88 -29.20
CA ARG A 107 12.84 -28.93 -30.66
C ARG A 107 12.54 -27.55 -31.22
N ASP A 108 13.08 -27.29 -32.39
CA ASP A 108 12.86 -26.05 -33.14
C ASP A 108 11.44 -25.96 -33.71
N GLU A 109 10.89 -27.11 -34.09
CA GLU A 109 9.54 -27.29 -34.65
C GLU A 109 8.43 -26.85 -33.68
N ASP A 110 8.71 -26.83 -32.37
CA ASP A 110 7.74 -26.48 -31.33
C ASP A 110 7.67 -24.95 -31.08
N ARG A 111 8.46 -24.12 -31.80
CA ARG A 111 8.53 -22.67 -31.59
C ARG A 111 7.22 -21.94 -31.82
N GLU A 112 6.56 -22.16 -32.96
CA GLU A 112 5.33 -21.45 -33.31
C GLU A 112 4.21 -21.76 -32.31
N GLN A 113 4.13 -23.02 -31.87
CA GLN A 113 3.16 -23.46 -30.87
C GLN A 113 3.49 -22.91 -29.48
N ALA A 114 4.78 -22.80 -29.12
CA ALA A 114 5.20 -22.19 -27.87
C ALA A 114 4.82 -20.70 -27.82
N ASP A 115 5.01 -19.98 -28.93
CA ASP A 115 4.63 -18.57 -29.05
C ASP A 115 3.11 -18.40 -28.88
N GLU A 116 2.30 -19.26 -29.52
CA GLU A 116 0.84 -19.24 -29.36
C GLU A 116 0.40 -19.51 -27.90
N VAL A 117 1.04 -20.47 -27.22
CA VAL A 117 0.77 -20.78 -25.81
C VAL A 117 1.13 -19.60 -24.92
N LEU A 118 2.28 -18.96 -25.16
CA LEU A 118 2.70 -17.77 -24.40
C LEU A 118 1.73 -16.61 -24.61
N ARG A 119 1.29 -16.36 -25.85
CA ARG A 119 0.27 -15.32 -26.15
C ARG A 119 -1.07 -15.54 -25.46
N ASN A 120 -1.46 -16.80 -25.28
CA ASN A 120 -2.68 -17.12 -24.53
C ASN A 120 -2.52 -16.96 -23.00
N LEU A 121 -1.28 -16.96 -22.49
CA LEU A 121 -0.97 -16.65 -21.09
C LEU A 121 -0.80 -15.12 -20.86
N GLU A 122 -0.59 -14.34 -21.93
CA GLU A 122 -0.38 -12.88 -21.91
C GLU A 122 -1.57 -11.98 -21.47
N PRO A 123 -2.87 -12.33 -21.55
CA PRO A 123 -3.91 -11.29 -21.44
C PRO A 123 -4.13 -10.69 -20.05
N ASN A 124 -3.50 -11.19 -18.97
CA ASN A 124 -3.75 -10.69 -17.60
C ASN A 124 -2.52 -10.54 -16.68
N THR A 125 -1.29 -10.85 -17.14
CA THR A 125 -0.11 -10.89 -16.23
C THR A 125 1.03 -9.95 -16.64
N PHE A 126 1.00 -9.39 -17.86
CA PHE A 126 2.22 -9.08 -18.63
C PHE A 126 2.41 -7.68 -19.22
N GLU A 127 1.65 -6.66 -18.82
CA GLU A 127 1.99 -5.29 -19.25
C GLU A 127 2.34 -4.44 -18.02
N PRO A 128 3.54 -3.81 -17.89
CA PRO A 128 4.72 -3.73 -18.77
C PRO A 128 6.00 -4.31 -18.11
N LEU A 129 5.88 -5.12 -17.06
CA LEU A 129 7.00 -5.42 -16.17
C LEU A 129 8.00 -6.45 -16.70
N PHE A 130 7.74 -7.14 -17.81
CA PHE A 130 8.64 -8.23 -18.25
C PHE A 130 9.00 -8.16 -19.73
N ASP A 131 10.29 -8.07 -20.03
CA ASP A 131 10.83 -8.16 -21.39
C ASP A 131 11.07 -9.63 -21.77
N VAL A 132 10.58 -10.03 -22.93
CA VAL A 132 10.71 -11.40 -23.46
C VAL A 132 11.85 -11.40 -24.49
N SER A 133 13.03 -11.83 -24.05
CA SER A 133 14.17 -12.05 -24.92
C SER A 133 14.17 -13.48 -25.45
N THR A 134 14.22 -13.62 -26.78
CA THR A 134 14.31 -14.92 -27.46
C THR A 134 15.66 -15.03 -28.17
N ASP A 135 16.48 -15.99 -27.75
CA ASP A 135 17.75 -16.30 -28.40
C ASP A 135 17.72 -17.74 -28.91
N GLY A 136 17.21 -17.89 -30.14
CA GLY A 136 16.99 -19.20 -30.76
C GLY A 136 16.00 -20.07 -29.98
N LEU A 137 16.50 -21.08 -29.26
CA LEU A 137 15.68 -22.03 -28.50
C LEU A 137 15.43 -21.59 -27.05
N SER A 138 16.03 -20.49 -26.60
CA SER A 138 15.93 -20.01 -25.23
C SER A 138 14.96 -18.84 -25.13
N TYR A 139 13.99 -18.94 -24.23
CA TYR A 139 13.06 -17.87 -23.88
C TYR A 139 13.42 -17.38 -22.48
N THR A 140 13.66 -16.08 -22.33
CA THR A 140 13.93 -15.44 -21.05
C THR A 140 12.96 -14.27 -20.85
N VAL A 141 12.30 -14.26 -19.70
CA VAL A 141 11.30 -13.28 -19.29
C VAL A 141 11.86 -12.57 -18.04
N CYS A 142 12.39 -11.37 -18.21
CA CYS A 142 13.06 -10.62 -17.14
C CYS A 142 12.20 -9.47 -16.63
N ASN A 143 12.17 -9.28 -15.30
CA ASN A 143 11.51 -8.12 -14.71
C ASN A 143 12.27 -6.83 -15.06
N THR A 144 11.61 -5.79 -15.57
CA THR A 144 12.18 -4.45 -15.82
C THR A 144 12.33 -3.65 -14.53
#